data_AF-A0A953U8A2-F1
#
_entry.id   AF-A0A953U8A2-F1
#
_cell.length_a   1.000
_cell.length_b   1.000
_cell.length_c   1.000
_cell.angle_alpha   90.00
_cell.angle_beta   90.00
_cell.angle_gamma   90.00
#
_symmetry.space_group_name_H-M   'P 1'
#
loop_
_entity.id
_entity.type
_entity.pdbx_description
1 polymer ?
#
loop_
_entity_poly.entity_id
_entity_poly.type
_entity_poly.pdbx_seq_one_letter_code
_entity_poly.pdbx_strand_id
1 'polypeptide(L)'
;MVDASTRTLLLKALTTPPAEDEGHWREWRASIRIDELDGDALRMLPLLSERLPQWLADDPARGLILGICKRAWSRNQIQLSRLAAVIALLREARIDPVVITGSAAWSFRHQPAIRLVEALEILIRREQLRDAAETLARNGWAAAREIPAGDELDRIEGLWFRGGDDHLKLSWRLLPGSPEIAGDCERLPRLTASGIAGAD
;
A
#
# COMPACT_ATOMS: atom_id res chain seq x y z
N MET A 1 15.17 18.60 12.53
CA MET A 1 13.79 18.58 11.94
C MET A 1 13.92 18.56 10.42
N VAL A 2 13.35 17.55 9.75
CA VAL A 2 13.40 17.43 8.27
C VAL A 2 12.49 18.49 7.65
N ASP A 3 13.08 19.49 6.99
CA ASP A 3 12.33 20.52 6.29
C ASP A 3 11.97 20.10 4.84
N ALA A 4 11.24 20.96 4.12
CA ALA A 4 10.82 20.69 2.75
C ALA A 4 12.00 20.56 1.76
N SER A 5 13.10 21.28 2.02
CA SER A 5 14.31 21.26 1.17
C SER A 5 14.99 19.89 1.26
N THR A 6 15.14 19.41 2.49
CA THR A 6 15.69 18.11 2.81
C THR A 6 14.84 16.97 2.23
N ARG A 7 13.52 17.04 2.36
CA ARG A 7 12.60 16.05 1.75
C ARG A 7 12.74 15.99 0.23
N THR A 8 12.94 17.15 -0.40
CA THR A 8 13.16 17.25 -1.85
C THR A 8 14.44 16.54 -2.28
N LEU A 9 15.53 16.64 -1.52
CA LEU A 9 16.78 15.92 -1.83
C LEU A 9 16.60 14.40 -1.78
N LEU A 10 15.87 13.88 -0.79
CA LEU A 10 15.59 12.44 -0.70
C LEU A 10 14.67 11.97 -1.84
N LEU A 11 13.69 12.79 -2.25
CA LEU A 11 12.85 12.51 -3.42
C LEU A 11 13.69 12.48 -4.70
N LYS A 12 14.59 13.45 -4.90
CA LYS A 12 15.50 13.47 -6.05
C LYS A 12 16.42 12.25 -6.06
N ALA A 13 16.97 11.85 -4.91
CA ALA A 13 17.77 10.63 -4.81
C ALA A 13 16.97 9.38 -5.22
N LEU A 14 15.65 9.35 -5.02
CA LEU A 14 14.77 8.24 -5.44
C LEU A 14 14.43 8.25 -6.93
N THR A 15 14.14 9.42 -7.49
CA THR A 15 13.55 9.54 -8.84
C THR A 15 14.61 9.75 -9.93
N THR A 16 15.80 10.20 -9.58
CA THR A 16 16.89 10.43 -10.54
C THR A 16 17.53 9.10 -10.97
N PRO A 17 17.92 8.95 -12.26
CA PRO A 17 18.67 7.79 -12.74
C PRO A 17 20.02 7.58 -12.01
N PRO A 18 20.57 6.35 -11.99
CA PRO A 18 21.75 5.97 -11.20
C PRO A 18 23.06 6.75 -11.42
N ALA A 19 23.13 7.60 -12.44
CA ALA A 19 24.33 8.39 -12.73
C ALA A 19 24.41 9.71 -11.94
N GLU A 20 23.30 10.18 -11.35
CA GLU A 20 23.17 11.51 -10.73
C GLU A 20 22.52 11.48 -9.33
N ASP A 21 22.19 10.30 -8.81
CA ASP A 21 21.42 10.11 -7.58
C ASP A 21 22.29 10.13 -6.30
N GLU A 22 23.56 9.72 -6.38
CA GLU A 22 24.47 9.74 -5.22
C GLU A 22 24.75 11.16 -4.71
N GLY A 23 24.81 12.16 -5.59
CA GLY A 23 25.03 13.56 -5.20
C GLY A 23 23.90 14.10 -4.30
N HIS A 24 22.66 13.85 -4.71
CA HIS A 24 21.46 14.20 -3.93
C HIS A 24 21.40 13.44 -2.61
N TRP A 25 21.80 12.16 -2.60
CA TRP A 25 21.93 11.38 -1.38
C TRP A 25 22.96 11.99 -0.40
N ARG A 26 24.16 12.33 -0.89
CA ARG A 26 25.22 12.90 -0.04
C ARG A 26 24.83 14.26 0.52
N GLU A 27 24.20 15.12 -0.29
CA GLU A 27 23.68 16.41 0.16
C GLU A 27 22.57 16.25 1.21
N TRP A 28 21.62 15.34 0.96
CA TRP A 28 20.60 14.98 1.94
C TRP A 28 21.22 14.48 3.24
N ARG A 29 22.19 13.57 3.15
CA ARG A 29 22.84 12.97 4.32
C ARG A 29 23.61 14.02 5.13
N ALA A 30 24.27 14.97 4.48
CA ALA A 30 25.01 16.04 5.15
C ALA A 30 24.10 17.05 5.85
N SER A 31 22.86 17.20 5.40
CA SER A 31 21.89 18.17 5.94
C SER A 31 21.04 17.63 7.10
N ILE A 32 21.17 16.33 7.43
CA ILE A 32 20.34 15.70 8.46
C ILE A 32 21.12 14.95 9.52
N ARG A 33 20.48 14.87 10.68
CA ARG A 33 20.79 13.93 11.75
C ARG A 33 19.87 12.73 11.63
N ILE A 34 20.42 11.52 11.50
CA ILE A 34 19.64 10.29 11.28
C ILE A 34 18.72 9.97 12.47
N ASP A 35 19.10 10.38 13.68
CA ASP A 35 18.30 10.27 14.90
C ASP A 35 17.10 11.25 14.96
N GLU A 36 17.02 12.21 14.03
CA GLU A 36 15.93 13.18 13.92
C GLU A 36 15.01 12.94 12.71
N LEU A 37 15.11 11.77 12.08
CA LEU A 37 14.28 11.45 10.93
C LEU A 37 12.79 11.44 11.31
N ASP A 38 11.98 12.10 10.48
CA ASP A 38 10.54 12.11 10.60
C ASP A 38 9.90 10.89 9.91
N GLY A 39 8.58 10.76 10.05
CA GLY A 39 7.83 9.62 9.50
C GLY A 39 7.97 9.46 7.99
N ASP A 40 8.08 10.56 7.23
CA ASP A 40 8.18 10.51 5.77
C ASP A 40 9.56 10.05 5.32
N ALA A 41 10.61 10.59 5.90
CA ALA A 41 11.97 10.15 5.59
C ALA A 41 12.17 8.67 5.96
N LEU A 42 11.60 8.23 7.08
CA LEU A 42 11.61 6.82 7.49
C LEU A 42 10.84 5.90 6.53
N ARG A 43 9.82 6.39 5.82
CA ARG A 43 9.10 5.63 4.78
C ARG A 43 9.84 5.58 3.46
N MET A 44 10.51 6.67 3.10
CA MET A 44 11.18 6.82 1.82
C MET A 44 12.55 6.15 1.79
N LEU A 45 13.31 6.21 2.88
CA LEU A 45 14.68 5.67 2.93
C LEU A 45 14.77 4.19 2.56
N PRO A 46 13.87 3.30 3.01
CA PRO A 46 13.85 1.90 2.57
C PRO A 46 13.75 1.73 1.05
N LEU A 47 13.13 2.66 0.32
CA LEU A 47 12.99 2.58 -1.14
C LEU A 47 14.33 2.74 -1.87
N LEU A 48 15.37 3.25 -1.20
CA LEU A 48 16.73 3.36 -1.74
C LEU A 48 17.57 2.09 -1.51
N SER A 49 17.01 1.02 -0.91
CA SER A 49 17.84 -0.06 -0.36
C SER A 49 18.76 -0.78 -1.36
N GLU A 50 18.45 -0.76 -2.66
CA GLU A 50 19.31 -1.33 -3.70
C GLU A 50 20.58 -0.50 -3.92
N ARG A 51 20.52 0.82 -3.66
CA ARG A 51 21.59 1.78 -3.90
C ARG A 51 22.42 2.04 -2.63
N LEU A 52 21.79 1.91 -1.46
CA LEU A 52 22.39 2.15 -0.16
C LEU A 52 23.70 1.38 0.12
N PRO A 53 23.89 0.10 -0.26
CA PRO A 53 25.14 -0.61 0.03
C PRO A 53 26.39 0.09 -0.49
N GLN A 54 26.30 0.72 -1.67
CA GLN A 54 27.39 1.49 -2.26
C GLN A 54 27.55 2.84 -1.55
N TRP A 55 26.46 3.58 -1.35
CA TRP A 55 26.51 4.94 -0.79
C TRP A 55 26.82 5.00 0.69
N LEU A 56 26.63 3.90 1.42
CA LEU A 56 26.87 3.81 2.85
C LEU A 56 28.25 3.25 3.21
N ALA A 57 29.13 2.98 2.23
CA ALA A 57 30.41 2.33 2.48
C ALA A 57 31.19 2.96 3.66
N ASP A 58 31.22 4.30 3.69
CA ASP A 58 31.92 5.10 4.71
C ASP A 58 30.97 5.92 5.61
N ASP A 59 29.65 5.69 5.56
CA ASP A 59 28.69 6.45 6.38
C ASP A 59 28.71 5.96 7.84
N PRO A 60 29.00 6.81 8.83
CA PRO A 60 29.02 6.41 10.25
C PRO A 60 27.65 5.91 10.75
N ALA A 61 26.56 6.32 10.11
CA ALA A 61 25.19 5.89 10.41
C ALA A 61 24.75 4.67 9.59
N ARG A 62 25.63 4.01 8.82
CA ARG A 62 25.33 2.82 8.01
C ARG A 62 24.50 1.78 8.75
N GLY A 63 24.89 1.44 9.98
CA GLY A 63 24.19 0.45 10.79
C GLY A 63 22.73 0.84 11.11
N LEU A 64 22.50 2.11 11.46
CA LEU A 64 21.16 2.65 11.73
C LEU A 64 20.29 2.66 10.47
N ILE A 65 20.86 3.12 9.35
CA ILE A 65 20.18 3.22 8.07
C ILE A 65 19.75 1.83 7.57
N LEU A 66 20.66 0.85 7.60
CA LEU A 66 20.33 -0.54 7.27
C LEU A 66 19.33 -1.15 8.26
N GLY A 67 19.38 -0.73 9.53
CA GLY A 67 18.38 -1.08 10.54
C GLY A 67 16.97 -0.60 10.18
N ILE A 68 16.84 0.63 9.65
CA ILE A 68 15.56 1.18 9.17
C ILE A 68 15.03 0.33 8.00
N CYS A 69 15.87 0.00 7.02
CA CYS A 69 15.50 -0.90 5.91
C CYS A 69 15.06 -2.27 6.41
N LYS A 70 15.82 -2.88 7.33
CA LYS A 70 15.50 -4.19 7.92
C LYS A 70 14.18 -4.18 8.68
N ARG A 71 13.91 -3.10 9.43
CA ARG A 71 12.62 -2.91 10.13
C ARG A 71 11.47 -2.81 9.13
N ALA A 72 11.64 -2.05 8.05
CA ALA A 72 10.61 -1.91 7.01
C ALA A 72 10.29 -3.26 6.35
N TRP A 73 11.33 -3.99 5.93
CA TRP A 73 11.17 -5.33 5.37
C TRP A 73 10.47 -6.29 6.33
N SER A 74 10.92 -6.36 7.59
CA SER A 74 10.35 -7.26 8.59
C SER A 74 8.88 -6.94 8.87
N ARG A 75 8.53 -5.65 8.97
CA ARG A 75 7.15 -5.19 9.12
C ARG A 75 6.29 -5.60 7.92
N ASN A 76 6.83 -5.48 6.71
CA ASN A 76 6.13 -5.91 5.50
C ASN A 76 5.86 -7.41 5.49
N GLN A 77 6.81 -8.26 5.92
CA GLN A 77 6.58 -9.70 5.98
C GLN A 77 5.40 -10.06 6.90
N ILE A 78 5.29 -9.39 8.05
CA ILE A 78 4.16 -9.56 8.97
C ILE A 78 2.85 -9.13 8.31
N GLN A 79 2.82 -7.94 7.70
CA GLN A 79 1.62 -7.41 7.04
C GLN A 79 1.18 -8.27 5.85
N LEU A 80 2.10 -8.72 5.01
CA LEU A 80 1.80 -9.58 3.87
C LEU A 80 1.34 -10.99 4.30
N SER A 81 1.89 -11.53 5.38
CA SER A 81 1.39 -12.78 5.96
C SER A 81 -0.05 -12.63 6.47
N ARG A 82 -0.37 -11.50 7.09
CA ARG A 82 -1.74 -11.19 7.55
C ARG A 82 -2.70 -11.01 6.39
N LEU A 83 -2.28 -10.30 5.34
CA LEU A 83 -3.05 -10.16 4.11
C LEU A 83 -3.35 -11.51 3.47
N ALA A 84 -2.36 -12.40 3.41
CA ALA A 84 -2.55 -13.75 2.88
C ALA A 84 -3.61 -14.54 3.67
N ALA A 85 -3.60 -14.43 5.01
CA ALA A 85 -4.61 -15.06 5.85
C ALA A 85 -6.02 -14.49 5.61
N VAL A 86 -6.17 -13.17 5.48
CA VAL A 86 -7.44 -12.53 5.14
C VAL A 86 -7.95 -12.98 3.77
N ILE A 87 -7.07 -13.06 2.76
CA ILE A 87 -7.45 -13.53 1.42
C ILE A 87 -7.91 -14.99 1.45
N ALA A 88 -7.19 -15.85 2.18
CA ALA A 88 -7.58 -17.25 2.35
C ALA A 88 -8.97 -17.36 2.97
N LEU A 89 -9.21 -16.62 4.06
CA LEU A 89 -10.50 -16.55 4.74
C LEU A 89 -11.65 -16.14 3.79
N LEU A 90 -11.46 -15.08 3.00
CA LEU A 90 -12.48 -14.61 2.07
C LEU A 90 -12.74 -15.62 0.94
N ARG A 91 -11.68 -16.27 0.44
CA ARG A 91 -11.82 -17.32 -0.59
C ARG A 91 -12.55 -18.55 -0.09
N GLU A 92 -12.30 -18.98 1.14
CA GLU A 92 -13.05 -20.07 1.80
C GLU A 92 -14.54 -19.76 1.90
N ALA A 93 -14.89 -18.49 2.11
CA ALA A 93 -16.27 -18.00 2.09
C ALA A 93 -16.84 -17.78 0.66
N ARG A 94 -16.11 -18.17 -0.40
CA ARG A 94 -16.48 -18.00 -1.81
C ARG A 94 -16.62 -16.54 -2.25
N ILE A 95 -15.87 -15.63 -1.61
CA ILE A 95 -15.71 -14.26 -2.07
C ILE A 95 -14.60 -14.23 -3.12
N ASP A 96 -14.97 -14.01 -4.37
CA ASP A 96 -14.05 -14.03 -5.52
C ASP A 96 -14.56 -13.13 -6.69
N PRO A 97 -13.69 -12.32 -7.33
CA PRO A 97 -12.27 -12.16 -7.05
C PRO A 97 -11.98 -11.34 -5.79
N VAL A 98 -10.86 -11.64 -5.16
CA VAL A 98 -10.20 -10.75 -4.20
C VAL A 98 -8.94 -10.21 -4.86
N VAL A 99 -8.89 -8.90 -5.09
CA VAL A 99 -7.77 -8.20 -5.73
C VAL A 99 -7.00 -7.42 -4.67
N ILE A 100 -5.68 -7.61 -4.60
CA ILE A 100 -4.82 -6.81 -3.72
C ILE A 100 -4.63 -5.43 -4.35
N THR A 101 -4.82 -4.37 -3.58
CA THR A 101 -4.66 -2.99 -4.04
C THR A 101 -3.69 -2.22 -3.15
N GLY A 102 -3.53 -0.92 -3.43
CA GLY A 102 -2.81 0.00 -2.56
C GLY A 102 -1.35 -0.40 -2.30
N SER A 103 -0.82 -0.03 -1.14
CA SER A 103 0.61 -0.20 -0.82
C SER A 103 1.08 -1.67 -0.85
N ALA A 104 0.19 -2.61 -0.51
CA ALA A 104 0.46 -4.05 -0.60
C ALA A 104 0.67 -4.50 -2.05
N ALA A 105 -0.15 -4.05 -3.00
CA ALA A 105 0.03 -4.39 -4.41
C ALA A 105 1.39 -3.93 -4.96
N TRP A 106 1.81 -2.71 -4.60
CA TRP A 106 3.13 -2.17 -4.97
C TRP A 106 4.29 -2.98 -4.40
N SER A 107 4.12 -3.55 -3.21
CA SER A 107 5.14 -4.37 -2.57
C SER A 107 5.48 -5.65 -3.35
N PHE A 108 4.54 -6.16 -4.17
CA PHE A 108 4.78 -7.33 -5.03
C PHE A 108 5.54 -6.99 -6.31
N ARG A 109 5.63 -5.71 -6.69
CA ARG A 109 6.30 -5.27 -7.93
C ARG A 109 7.83 -5.22 -7.79
N HIS A 110 8.34 -5.04 -6.58
CA HIS A 110 9.76 -4.86 -6.30
C HIS A 110 10.18 -5.84 -5.21
N GLN A 111 11.13 -6.74 -5.53
CA GLN A 111 11.66 -7.72 -4.61
C GLN A 111 13.09 -7.32 -4.21
N PRO A 112 13.41 -7.19 -2.90
CA PRO A 112 12.51 -7.40 -1.77
C PRO A 112 11.48 -6.27 -1.59
N ALA A 113 10.31 -6.62 -1.05
CA ALA A 113 9.25 -5.69 -0.66
C ALA A 113 9.71 -4.76 0.49
N ILE A 114 10.38 -3.67 0.14
CA ILE A 114 10.96 -2.69 1.09
C ILE A 114 10.11 -1.43 1.26
N ARG A 115 9.19 -1.17 0.32
CA ARG A 115 8.17 -0.12 0.47
C ARG A 115 7.21 -0.51 1.58
N LEU A 116 7.09 0.32 2.61
CA LEU A 116 6.19 0.04 3.73
C LEU A 116 4.75 -0.21 3.25
N VAL A 117 4.19 -1.35 3.67
CA VAL A 117 2.76 -1.65 3.56
C VAL A 117 2.07 -0.96 4.73
N GLU A 118 1.40 0.16 4.44
CA GLU A 118 0.80 1.01 5.47
C GLU A 118 -0.55 0.49 5.97
N ALA A 119 -1.27 -0.19 5.07
CA ALA A 119 -2.56 -0.81 5.34
C ALA A 119 -2.74 -2.04 4.47
N LEU A 120 -3.56 -2.98 4.94
CA LEU A 120 -4.03 -4.09 4.13
C LEU A 120 -5.18 -3.57 3.27
N GLU A 121 -5.06 -3.59 1.95
CA GLU A 121 -6.07 -3.03 1.05
C GLU A 121 -6.44 -4.07 -0.01
N ILE A 122 -7.74 -4.39 -0.08
CA ILE A 122 -8.27 -5.35 -1.03
C ILE A 122 -9.54 -4.81 -1.69
N LEU A 123 -9.80 -5.30 -2.90
CA LEU A 123 -10.95 -4.99 -3.71
C LEU A 123 -11.73 -6.30 -3.97
N ILE A 124 -13.03 -6.26 -3.71
CA ILE A 124 -13.99 -7.34 -3.98
C ILE A 124 -15.10 -6.82 -4.90
N ARG A 125 -16.03 -7.69 -5.31
CA ARG A 125 -17.24 -7.22 -5.98
C ARG A 125 -18.20 -6.59 -4.97
N ARG A 126 -18.95 -5.57 -5.40
CA ARG A 126 -19.93 -4.87 -4.55
C ARG A 126 -20.98 -5.81 -3.97
N GLU A 127 -21.50 -6.72 -4.78
CA GLU A 127 -22.52 -7.70 -4.40
C GLU A 127 -22.05 -8.65 -3.28
N GLN A 128 -20.74 -8.78 -3.11
CA GLN A 128 -20.12 -9.64 -2.09
C GLN A 128 -19.85 -8.91 -0.76
N LEU A 129 -20.09 -7.59 -0.68
CA LEU A 129 -19.72 -6.80 0.50
C LEU A 129 -20.31 -7.33 1.80
N ARG A 130 -21.62 -7.65 1.80
CA ARG A 130 -22.30 -8.13 3.01
C ARG A 130 -21.71 -9.45 3.49
N ASP A 131 -21.59 -10.42 2.60
CA ASP A 131 -21.03 -11.74 2.92
C ASP A 131 -19.56 -11.65 3.36
N ALA A 132 -18.78 -10.78 2.73
CA ALA A 132 -17.39 -10.51 3.10
C ALA A 132 -17.30 -9.85 4.49
N ALA A 133 -18.12 -8.85 4.76
CA ALA A 133 -18.16 -8.16 6.05
C ALA A 133 -18.57 -9.11 7.19
N GLU A 134 -19.58 -9.96 6.97
CA GLU A 134 -19.99 -10.98 7.94
C GLU A 134 -18.90 -12.03 8.17
N THR A 135 -18.21 -12.44 7.11
CA THR A 135 -17.08 -13.37 7.19
C THR A 135 -15.94 -12.77 8.01
N LEU A 136 -15.59 -11.51 7.76
CA LEU A 136 -14.60 -10.77 8.53
C LEU A 136 -15.03 -10.64 10.01
N ALA A 137 -16.28 -10.28 10.27
CA ALA A 137 -16.84 -10.15 11.62
C ALA A 137 -16.77 -11.45 12.43
N ARG A 138 -17.15 -12.57 11.82
CA ARG A 138 -17.04 -13.91 12.45
C ARG A 138 -15.60 -14.29 12.80
N ASN A 139 -14.61 -13.63 12.20
CA ASN A 139 -13.18 -13.88 12.40
C ASN A 139 -12.48 -12.71 13.12
N GLY A 140 -13.22 -11.93 13.91
CA GLY A 140 -12.66 -10.94 14.84
C GLY A 140 -12.35 -9.58 14.22
N TRP A 141 -12.79 -9.31 13.00
CA TRP A 141 -12.65 -7.99 12.37
C TRP A 141 -13.92 -7.15 12.59
N ALA A 142 -13.77 -5.97 13.18
CA ALA A 142 -14.87 -5.04 13.38
C ALA A 142 -14.86 -3.96 12.30
N ALA A 143 -16.00 -3.74 11.64
CA ALA A 143 -16.18 -2.62 10.75
C ALA A 143 -16.10 -1.28 11.50
N ALA A 144 -15.47 -0.27 10.91
CA ALA A 144 -15.32 1.06 11.50
C ALA A 144 -16.63 1.87 11.54
N ARG A 145 -17.65 1.43 10.79
CA ARG A 145 -19.01 1.97 10.75
C ARG A 145 -19.97 0.87 10.30
N GLU A 146 -21.26 1.17 10.26
CA GLU A 146 -22.28 0.28 9.73
C GLU A 146 -22.01 -0.12 8.27
N ILE A 147 -22.40 -1.33 7.89
CA ILE A 147 -22.21 -1.82 6.52
C ILE A 147 -23.20 -1.08 5.61
N PRO A 148 -22.72 -0.30 4.63
CA PRO A 148 -23.58 0.46 3.74
C PRO A 148 -24.44 -0.45 2.86
N ALA A 149 -25.59 0.07 2.41
CA ALA A 149 -26.49 -0.63 1.50
C ALA A 149 -27.14 0.34 0.49
N GLY A 150 -27.70 -0.21 -0.59
CA GLY A 150 -28.37 0.58 -1.63
C GLY A 150 -27.47 1.66 -2.21
N ASP A 151 -28.02 2.87 -2.32
CA ASP A 151 -27.38 4.05 -2.91
C ASP A 151 -26.18 4.59 -2.09
N GLU A 152 -26.04 4.19 -0.83
CA GLU A 152 -24.86 4.59 -0.04
C GLU A 152 -23.58 3.96 -0.61
N LEU A 153 -23.69 2.75 -1.16
CA LEU A 153 -22.59 2.05 -1.81
C LEU A 153 -22.07 2.81 -3.03
N ASP A 154 -22.89 3.66 -3.64
CA ASP A 154 -22.52 4.50 -4.78
C ASP A 154 -21.75 5.76 -4.37
N ARG A 155 -21.81 6.14 -3.10
CA ARG A 155 -21.15 7.35 -2.56
C ARG A 155 -19.79 7.10 -1.92
N ILE A 156 -19.47 5.85 -1.59
CA ILE A 156 -18.19 5.49 -0.96
C ILE A 156 -17.54 4.29 -1.66
N GLU A 157 -16.22 4.23 -1.67
CA GLU A 157 -15.45 3.24 -2.42
C GLU A 157 -15.13 1.96 -1.62
N GLY A 158 -15.24 2.03 -0.29
CA GLY A 158 -14.83 0.97 0.61
C GLY A 158 -15.12 1.25 2.07
N LEU A 159 -14.77 0.28 2.91
CA LEU A 159 -14.95 0.30 4.34
C LEU A 159 -13.68 -0.19 5.06
N TRP A 160 -13.35 0.48 6.17
CA TRP A 160 -12.26 0.07 7.05
C TRP A 160 -12.75 -0.93 8.09
N PHE A 161 -11.92 -1.95 8.34
CA PHE A 161 -12.08 -2.95 9.38
C PHE A 161 -10.86 -2.92 10.29
N ARG A 162 -11.07 -3.22 11.58
CA ARG A 162 -10.01 -3.36 12.59
C ARG A 162 -10.03 -4.78 13.15
N GLY A 163 -8.87 -5.42 13.20
CA GLY A 163 -8.67 -6.73 13.84
C GLY A 163 -7.43 -6.69 14.72
N GLY A 164 -7.61 -6.64 16.05
CA GLY A 164 -6.50 -6.34 16.96
C GLY A 164 -5.86 -4.99 16.63
N ASP A 165 -4.55 -4.99 16.38
CA ASP A 165 -3.78 -3.79 15.97
C ASP A 165 -3.75 -3.56 14.44
N ASP A 166 -4.40 -4.44 13.66
CA ASP A 166 -4.39 -4.36 12.21
C ASP A 166 -5.58 -3.62 11.63
N HIS A 167 -5.35 -3.03 10.46
CA HIS A 167 -6.33 -2.31 9.67
C HIS A 167 -6.42 -2.90 8.27
N LEU A 168 -7.65 -3.18 7.84
CA LEU A 168 -7.99 -3.69 6.52
C LEU A 168 -8.97 -2.74 5.85
N LYS A 169 -8.67 -2.28 4.65
CA LYS A 169 -9.62 -1.61 3.76
C LYS A 169 -10.21 -2.67 2.82
N LEU A 170 -11.51 -2.87 2.94
CA LEU A 170 -12.31 -3.66 2.01
C LEU A 170 -13.02 -2.70 1.05
N SER A 171 -12.57 -2.63 -0.19
CA SER A 171 -13.15 -1.78 -1.22
C SER A 171 -13.99 -2.60 -2.20
N TRP A 172 -14.96 -1.96 -2.84
CA TRP A 172 -15.65 -2.46 -4.03
C TRP A 172 -15.44 -1.56 -5.25
N ARG A 173 -14.82 -0.40 -5.05
CA ARG A 173 -14.34 0.48 -6.11
C ARG A 173 -12.93 0.99 -5.80
N LEU A 174 -12.13 1.21 -6.83
CA LEU A 174 -10.75 1.69 -6.65
C LEU A 174 -10.73 3.18 -6.30
N LEU A 175 -11.61 3.96 -6.91
CA LEU A 175 -11.72 5.41 -6.73
C LEU A 175 -13.16 5.77 -6.36
N PRO A 176 -13.37 6.78 -5.50
CA PRO A 176 -14.69 7.34 -5.27
C PRO A 176 -15.19 8.02 -6.56
N GLY A 177 -16.51 8.03 -6.75
CA GLY A 177 -17.16 8.66 -7.90
C GLY A 177 -18.59 9.08 -7.57
N SER A 178 -19.20 9.89 -8.43
CA SER A 178 -20.63 10.17 -8.32
C SER A 178 -21.44 8.88 -8.54
N PRO A 179 -22.70 8.81 -8.07
CA PRO A 179 -23.53 7.65 -8.32
C PRO A 179 -23.73 7.33 -9.81
N GLU A 180 -23.74 8.34 -10.69
CA GLU A 180 -23.82 8.10 -12.13
C GLU A 180 -22.58 7.35 -12.65
N ILE A 181 -21.38 7.72 -12.17
CA ILE A 181 -20.12 7.07 -12.55
C ILE A 181 -19.96 5.70 -11.86
N ALA A 182 -20.49 5.54 -10.66
CA ALA A 182 -20.40 4.32 -9.85
C ALA A 182 -20.98 3.11 -10.58
N GLY A 183 -22.20 3.25 -11.10
CA GLY A 183 -22.90 2.19 -11.82
C GLY A 183 -22.20 1.77 -13.11
N ASP A 184 -21.46 2.67 -13.75
CA ASP A 184 -20.70 2.39 -14.98
C ASP A 184 -19.38 1.70 -14.69
N CYS A 185 -18.69 2.07 -13.60
CA CYS A 185 -17.39 1.52 -13.22
C CYS A 185 -17.45 0.07 -12.73
N GLU A 186 -18.61 -0.39 -12.25
CA GLU A 186 -18.82 -1.77 -11.80
C GLU A 186 -19.23 -2.72 -12.97
N ARG A 187 -19.47 -2.15 -14.15
CA ARG A 187 -19.84 -2.87 -15.39
C ARG A 187 -18.64 -3.14 -16.31
N LEU A 188 -17.41 -3.20 -15.77
CA LEU A 188 -16.21 -3.34 -16.60
C LEU A 188 -16.40 -4.45 -17.66
N PRO A 189 -16.28 -4.11 -18.97
CA PRO A 189 -16.43 -5.10 -20.02
C PRO A 189 -15.34 -6.16 -19.83
N ARG A 190 -15.67 -7.41 -20.19
CA ARG A 190 -14.68 -8.49 -20.18
C ARG A 190 -13.55 -8.11 -21.12
N LEU A 191 -12.36 -7.84 -20.58
CA LEU A 191 -11.15 -7.73 -21.37
C LEU A 191 -10.88 -9.12 -21.98
N THR A 192 -11.19 -9.30 -23.25
CA THR A 192 -10.73 -10.45 -24.02
C THR A 192 -9.26 -10.23 -24.37
N ALA A 193 -8.52 -11.30 -24.66
CA ALA A 193 -7.11 -11.22 -25.06
C ALA A 193 -6.87 -10.37 -26.33
N SER A 194 -7.94 -9.90 -26.98
CA SER A 194 -7.96 -9.09 -28.19
C SER A 194 -8.70 -7.76 -27.95
N GLY A 195 -8.14 -6.89 -27.10
CA GLY A 195 -8.60 -5.49 -26.97
C GLY A 195 -10.01 -5.30 -26.37
N ILE A 196 -10.30 -4.06 -25.99
CA ILE A 196 -11.60 -3.67 -25.41
C ILE A 196 -12.67 -3.79 -26.49
N ALA A 197 -13.47 -4.85 -26.45
CA ALA A 197 -14.66 -4.97 -27.26
C ALA A 197 -15.86 -4.34 -26.52
N GLY A 198 -16.38 -3.24 -27.07
CA GLY A 198 -17.76 -2.79 -26.89
C GLY A 198 -18.03 -1.85 -25.72
N ALA A 199 -18.06 -0.55 -26.00
CA ALA A 199 -19.09 0.34 -25.47
C ALA A 199 -19.97 0.72 -26.66
N ASP A 200 -21.15 0.12 -26.74
CA ASP A 200 -22.29 0.64 -27.51
C ASP A 200 -23.20 1.40 -26.54
#